data_AF-A0A291DCG2-F1
#
_entry.id   AF-A0A291DCG2-F1
#
_cell.length_a   1.000
_cell.length_b   1.000
_cell.length_c   1.000
_cell.angle_alpha   90.00
_cell.angle_beta   90.00
_cell.angle_gamma   90.00
#
_symmetry.space_group_name_H-M   'P 1'
#
loop_
_entity.id
_entity.type
_entity.pdbx_description
1 polymer ?
#
loop_
_entity_poly.entity_id
_entity_poly.type
_entity_poly.pdbx_seq_one_letter_code
_entity_poly.pdbx_strand_id
1 'polypeptide(L)'
;MLALLDKDVATLSEVFWVTCIAIALLVLPLWWLLWDTVLWPRITCKKIVEVEHLNDELRVEVEGIVKHNEFINRDDIIKNPTVEDINNEKPRVVLRTRVSGSEELKESTFEFDKRHGNWWPRDWGWDGDPAGLKKNYRTAVHIVPSDRDYSYITAEIWHSRFCPRRHFRNDGNRHRHGGRCRLISSEEHVTWHIKGGS
;
A
#
# COMPACT_ATOMS: atom_id res chain seq x y z
N MET A 1 20.41 51.54 -48.31
CA MET A 1 20.34 50.08 -48.14
C MET A 1 21.02 49.57 -46.87
N LEU A 2 22.16 50.13 -46.42
CA LEU A 2 22.84 49.68 -45.17
C LEU A 2 22.04 49.95 -43.87
N ALA A 3 21.32 51.07 -43.76
CA ALA A 3 20.60 51.44 -42.54
C ALA A 3 19.30 50.64 -42.26
N LEU A 4 18.79 49.89 -43.25
CA LEU A 4 17.63 49.00 -43.06
C LEU A 4 18.08 47.63 -42.54
N LEU A 5 19.25 47.14 -42.98
CA LEU A 5 19.81 45.85 -42.55
C LEU A 5 20.19 45.86 -41.06
N ASP A 6 20.75 46.96 -40.55
CA ASP A 6 21.13 47.08 -39.13
C ASP A 6 19.92 47.07 -38.19
N LYS A 7 18.78 47.63 -38.62
CA LYS A 7 17.54 47.61 -37.83
C LYS A 7 16.92 46.22 -37.75
N ASP A 8 16.97 45.46 -38.83
CA ASP A 8 16.43 44.09 -38.87
C ASP A 8 17.31 43.13 -38.03
N VAL A 9 18.63 43.33 -38.03
CA VAL A 9 19.56 42.53 -37.18
C VAL A 9 19.40 42.88 -35.70
N ALA A 10 19.26 44.17 -35.37
CA ALA A 10 19.02 44.59 -33.98
C ALA A 10 17.68 44.08 -33.45
N THR A 11 16.60 44.15 -34.24
CA THR A 11 15.28 43.64 -33.84
C THR A 11 15.25 42.11 -33.75
N LEU A 12 15.93 41.37 -34.63
CA LEU A 12 16.10 39.92 -34.50
C LEU A 12 16.86 39.53 -33.22
N SER A 13 17.91 40.28 -32.87
CA SER A 13 18.67 40.09 -31.64
C SER A 13 17.81 40.35 -30.39
N GLU A 14 17.04 41.44 -30.37
CA GLU A 14 16.15 41.77 -29.26
C GLU A 14 15.03 40.74 -29.09
N VAL A 15 14.40 40.30 -30.18
CA VAL A 15 13.38 39.24 -30.15
C VAL A 15 13.99 37.92 -29.65
N PHE A 16 15.22 37.58 -30.05
CA PHE A 16 15.93 36.41 -29.55
C PHE A 16 16.14 36.49 -28.03
N TRP A 17 16.65 37.61 -27.51
CA TRP A 17 16.87 37.78 -26.06
C TRP A 17 15.58 37.75 -25.26
N VAL A 18 14.52 38.43 -25.73
CA VAL A 18 13.20 38.41 -25.07
C VAL A 18 12.63 36.99 -25.02
N THR A 19 12.79 36.23 -26.11
CA THR A 19 12.33 34.84 -26.18
C THR A 19 13.14 33.93 -25.25
N CYS A 20 14.47 34.08 -25.22
CA CYS A 20 15.33 33.34 -24.30
C CYS A 20 15.02 33.64 -22.82
N ILE A 21 14.77 34.90 -22.48
CA ILE A 21 14.39 35.30 -21.11
C ILE A 21 13.02 34.72 -20.75
N ALA A 22 12.04 34.80 -21.63
CA ALA A 22 10.71 34.21 -21.41
C ALA A 22 10.77 32.69 -21.22
N ILE A 23 11.59 31.99 -22.03
CA ILE A 23 11.83 30.55 -21.87
C ILE A 23 12.54 30.27 -20.53
N ALA A 24 13.57 31.02 -20.16
CA ALA A 24 14.28 30.82 -18.90
C ALA A 24 13.35 31.03 -17.70
N LEU A 25 12.47 32.03 -17.74
CA LEU A 25 11.47 32.29 -16.70
C LEU A 25 10.44 31.18 -16.57
N LEU A 26 10.19 30.39 -17.61
CA LEU A 26 9.32 29.21 -17.54
C LEU A 26 10.07 27.93 -17.15
N VAL A 27 11.25 27.72 -17.72
CA VAL A 27 12.04 26.49 -17.55
C VAL A 27 12.72 26.44 -16.19
N LEU A 28 13.23 27.56 -15.66
CA LEU A 28 13.93 27.58 -14.37
C LEU A 28 13.03 27.23 -13.19
N PRO A 29 11.81 27.78 -13.04
CA PRO A 29 10.89 27.36 -11.98
C PRO A 29 10.47 25.91 -12.13
N LEU A 30 10.17 25.46 -13.36
CA LEU A 30 9.84 24.06 -13.63
C LEU A 30 10.99 23.13 -13.25
N TRP A 31 12.22 23.51 -13.58
CA TRP A 31 13.43 22.78 -13.23
C TRP A 31 13.65 22.73 -11.70
N TRP A 32 13.46 23.84 -11.00
CA TRP A 32 13.51 23.88 -9.52
C TRP A 32 12.43 23.01 -8.89
N LEU A 33 11.20 23.08 -9.39
CA LEU A 33 10.10 22.24 -8.94
C LEU A 33 10.42 20.76 -9.14
N LEU A 34 10.95 20.40 -10.31
CA LEU A 34 11.32 19.02 -10.65
C LEU A 34 12.53 18.54 -9.82
N TRP A 35 13.47 19.44 -9.54
CA TRP A 35 14.59 19.18 -8.64
C TRP A 35 14.10 18.86 -7.22
N ASP A 36 13.29 19.73 -6.61
CA ASP A 36 12.84 19.57 -5.22
C ASP A 36 11.84 18.42 -5.05
N THR A 37 10.96 18.19 -6.03
CA THR A 37 9.92 17.16 -5.93
C THR A 37 10.38 15.78 -6.34
N VAL A 38 11.33 15.66 -7.29
CA VAL A 38 11.71 14.37 -7.90
C VAL A 38 13.18 14.03 -7.66
N LEU A 39 14.11 14.90 -8.04
CA LEU A 39 15.55 14.56 -8.05
C LEU A 39 16.16 14.57 -6.65
N TRP A 40 15.91 15.62 -5.86
CA TRP A 40 16.44 15.77 -4.52
C TRP A 40 16.00 14.64 -3.58
N PRO A 41 14.72 14.24 -3.50
CA PRO A 41 14.31 13.12 -2.67
C PRO A 41 14.94 11.79 -3.10
N ARG A 42 15.10 11.54 -4.40
CA ARG A 42 15.73 10.30 -4.90
C ARG A 42 17.21 10.18 -4.56
N ILE A 43 17.95 11.29 -4.64
CA ILE A 43 19.40 11.31 -4.40
C ILE A 43 19.70 11.38 -2.91
N THR A 44 18.94 12.19 -2.16
CA THR A 44 19.28 12.55 -0.79
C THR A 44 18.44 11.87 0.27
N CYS A 45 17.31 11.25 -0.09
CA CYS A 45 16.51 10.47 0.84
C CYS A 45 16.77 8.96 0.68
N LYS A 46 16.40 8.22 1.71
CA LYS A 46 16.32 6.76 1.74
C LYS A 46 14.87 6.39 2.02
N LYS A 47 14.35 5.43 1.26
CA LYS A 47 13.04 4.84 1.56
C LYS A 47 13.19 3.98 2.80
N ILE A 48 12.31 4.16 3.76
CA ILE A 48 12.17 3.29 4.93
C ILE A 48 10.72 2.88 5.10
N VAL A 49 10.54 1.76 5.80
CA VAL A 49 9.24 1.29 6.26
C VAL A 49 9.26 1.35 7.77
N GLU A 50 8.34 2.09 8.34
CA GLU A 50 8.03 2.14 9.76
C GLU A 50 6.78 1.28 9.98
N VAL A 51 6.84 0.36 10.92
CA VAL A 51 5.72 -0.54 11.25
C VAL A 51 5.10 -0.05 12.56
N GLU A 52 3.83 0.32 12.49
CA GLU A 52 2.99 0.63 13.64
C GLU A 52 2.16 -0.61 13.96
N HIS A 53 2.40 -1.25 15.10
CA HIS A 53 1.60 -2.38 15.55
C HIS A 53 0.31 -1.88 16.20
N LEU A 54 -0.84 -2.36 15.71
CA LEU A 54 -2.12 -2.14 16.36
C LEU A 54 -2.24 -3.24 17.43
N ASN A 55 -2.37 -2.85 18.70
CA ASN A 55 -2.40 -3.80 19.83
C ASN A 55 -3.74 -4.55 19.96
N ASP A 56 -4.49 -4.66 18.86
CA ASP A 56 -5.81 -5.26 18.82
C ASP A 56 -5.71 -6.65 18.18
N GLU A 57 -5.99 -7.68 18.99
CA GLU A 57 -6.12 -9.06 18.55
C GLU A 57 -7.61 -9.42 18.50
N LEU A 58 -8.06 -9.90 17.34
CA LEU A 58 -9.44 -10.36 17.16
C LEU A 58 -9.47 -11.87 17.01
N ARG A 59 -10.08 -12.56 17.99
CA ARG A 59 -10.28 -14.01 17.92
C ARG A 59 -11.39 -14.37 16.93
N VAL A 60 -11.14 -15.36 16.11
CA VAL A 60 -12.05 -15.79 15.05
C VAL A 60 -12.14 -17.30 14.95
N GLU A 61 -13.24 -17.78 14.40
CA GLU A 61 -13.47 -19.16 14.00
C GLU A 61 -13.68 -19.17 12.48
N VAL A 62 -12.80 -19.85 11.75
CA VAL A 62 -12.98 -20.04 10.31
C VAL A 62 -13.87 -21.24 10.11
N GLU A 63 -15.14 -21.00 9.77
CA GLU A 63 -16.12 -22.08 9.57
C GLU A 63 -15.79 -22.90 8.34
N GLY A 64 -15.40 -22.24 7.25
CA GLY A 64 -15.16 -22.93 5.99
C GLY A 64 -14.75 -22.07 4.82
N ILE A 65 -14.25 -22.74 3.79
CA ILE A 65 -14.16 -22.19 2.44
C ILE A 65 -15.51 -22.40 1.76
N VAL A 66 -16.11 -21.33 1.26
CA VAL A 66 -17.37 -21.36 0.52
C VAL A 66 -17.05 -21.47 -0.97
N LYS A 67 -17.58 -22.51 -1.62
CA LYS A 67 -17.46 -22.76 -3.05
C LYS A 67 -18.83 -22.72 -3.69
N HIS A 68 -19.09 -21.70 -4.49
CA HIS A 68 -20.30 -21.65 -5.29
C HIS A 68 -20.14 -22.51 -6.54
N ASN A 69 -20.99 -23.52 -6.70
CA ASN A 69 -21.04 -24.33 -7.92
C ASN A 69 -22.15 -23.81 -8.84
N GLU A 70 -21.74 -23.17 -9.94
CA GLU A 70 -22.65 -22.56 -10.92
C GLU A 70 -23.52 -23.60 -11.66
N PHE A 71 -23.03 -24.84 -11.84
CA PHE A 71 -23.74 -25.86 -12.62
C PHE A 71 -24.94 -26.46 -11.89
N ILE A 72 -24.83 -26.59 -10.57
CA ILE A 72 -25.90 -27.13 -9.70
C ILE A 72 -26.56 -26.04 -8.84
N ASN A 73 -26.13 -24.79 -9.00
CA ASN A 73 -26.58 -23.62 -8.24
C ASN A 73 -26.61 -23.89 -6.73
N ARG A 74 -25.48 -24.38 -6.18
CA ARG A 74 -25.37 -24.78 -4.78
C ARG A 74 -24.00 -24.43 -4.21
N ASP A 75 -23.98 -24.07 -2.93
CA ASP A 75 -22.75 -23.82 -2.20
C ASP A 75 -22.25 -25.09 -1.52
N ASP A 76 -21.00 -25.45 -1.81
CA ASP A 76 -20.24 -26.46 -1.08
C ASP A 76 -19.35 -25.76 -0.05
N ILE A 77 -19.31 -26.31 1.18
CA ILE A 77 -18.52 -25.73 2.28
C ILE A 77 -17.48 -26.75 2.73
N ILE A 78 -16.21 -26.41 2.55
CA ILE A 78 -15.10 -27.16 3.14
C ILE A 78 -14.94 -26.65 4.57
N LYS A 79 -15.30 -27.47 5.56
CA LYS A 79 -15.27 -27.09 6.97
C LYS A 79 -13.85 -27.15 7.55
N ASN A 80 -13.56 -26.27 8.50
CA ASN A 80 -12.28 -26.21 9.23
C ASN A 80 -11.05 -26.23 8.30
N PRO A 81 -10.95 -25.30 7.35
CA PRO A 81 -9.91 -25.31 6.33
C PRO A 81 -8.55 -25.00 6.96
N THR A 82 -7.52 -25.69 6.47
CA THR A 82 -6.13 -25.37 6.78
C THR A 82 -5.60 -24.26 5.88
N VAL A 83 -4.44 -23.70 6.23
CA VAL A 83 -3.74 -22.73 5.36
C VAL A 83 -3.34 -23.36 4.02
N GLU A 84 -3.08 -24.67 3.99
CA GLU A 84 -2.79 -25.39 2.75
C GLU A 84 -4.04 -25.46 1.86
N ASP A 85 -5.21 -25.78 2.44
CA ASP A 85 -6.48 -25.77 1.72
C ASP A 85 -6.78 -24.39 1.13
N ILE A 86 -6.59 -23.32 1.92
CA ILE A 86 -6.77 -21.93 1.45
C ILE A 86 -5.81 -21.61 0.30
N ASN A 87 -4.55 -22.03 0.40
CA ASN A 87 -3.56 -21.81 -0.65
C ASN A 87 -3.87 -22.59 -1.94
N ASN A 88 -4.51 -23.75 -1.83
CA ASN A 88 -4.95 -24.55 -2.98
C ASN A 88 -6.09 -23.86 -3.77
N GLU A 89 -6.85 -22.97 -3.15
CA GLU A 89 -7.91 -22.18 -3.81
C GLU A 89 -7.40 -20.97 -4.60
N LYS A 90 -6.08 -20.78 -4.71
CA LYS A 90 -5.53 -19.69 -5.53
C LYS A 90 -6.08 -19.75 -6.97
N PRO A 91 -6.47 -18.62 -7.57
CA PRO A 91 -6.19 -17.26 -7.10
C PRO A 91 -7.27 -16.64 -6.22
N ARG A 92 -8.41 -17.30 -5.94
CA ARG A 92 -9.54 -16.68 -5.23
C ARG A 92 -10.14 -17.61 -4.19
N VAL A 93 -10.30 -17.11 -2.97
CA VAL A 93 -10.93 -17.84 -1.87
C VAL A 93 -12.03 -17.01 -1.24
N VAL A 94 -13.12 -17.66 -0.83
CA VAL A 94 -14.17 -17.06 0.00
C VAL A 94 -14.16 -17.77 1.35
N LEU A 95 -13.84 -17.04 2.40
CA LEU A 95 -13.81 -17.55 3.76
C LEU A 95 -15.07 -17.12 4.50
N ARG A 96 -15.76 -18.11 5.09
CA ARG A 96 -16.84 -17.88 6.04
C ARG A 96 -16.27 -17.94 7.45
N THR A 97 -16.47 -16.87 8.18
CA THR A 97 -15.75 -16.62 9.43
C THR A 97 -16.72 -16.07 10.48
N ARG A 98 -16.52 -16.47 11.72
CA ARG A 98 -17.26 -15.95 12.88
C ARG A 98 -16.27 -15.29 13.82
N VAL A 99 -16.58 -14.07 14.27
CA VAL A 99 -15.82 -13.43 15.34
C VAL A 99 -16.21 -14.09 16.66
N SER A 100 -15.24 -14.49 17.48
CA SER A 100 -15.52 -15.14 18.77
C SER A 100 -16.39 -14.23 19.65
N GLY A 101 -17.52 -14.75 20.13
CA GLY A 101 -18.49 -13.99 20.91
C GLY A 101 -19.52 -13.20 20.09
N SER A 102 -19.44 -13.25 18.75
CA SER A 102 -20.47 -12.72 17.85
C SER A 102 -21.27 -13.86 17.22
N GLU A 103 -22.59 -13.68 17.12
CA GLU A 103 -23.45 -14.59 16.33
C GLU A 103 -23.37 -14.29 14.82
N GLU A 104 -22.85 -13.12 14.44
CA GLU A 104 -22.80 -12.69 13.05
C GLU A 104 -21.69 -13.43 12.29
N LEU A 105 -22.07 -13.98 11.14
CA LEU A 105 -21.14 -14.58 10.18
C LEU A 105 -20.68 -13.52 9.19
N LYS A 106 -19.36 -13.45 9.02
CA LYS A 106 -18.69 -12.57 8.06
C LYS A 106 -18.16 -13.40 6.91
N GLU A 107 -18.41 -12.92 5.70
CA GLU A 107 -17.83 -13.46 4.49
C GLU A 107 -16.71 -12.55 3.99
N SER A 108 -15.56 -13.16 3.76
CA SER A 108 -14.35 -12.50 3.30
C SER A 108 -13.96 -13.09 1.96
N THR A 109 -14.04 -12.28 0.91
CA THR A 109 -13.56 -12.68 -0.42
C THR A 109 -12.14 -12.15 -0.60
N PHE A 110 -11.19 -13.04 -0.88
CA PHE A 110 -9.79 -12.69 -1.08
C PHE A 110 -9.30 -13.13 -2.45
N GLU A 111 -8.46 -12.29 -3.05
CA GLU A 111 -7.75 -12.57 -4.30
C GLU A 111 -6.24 -12.52 -4.08
N PHE A 112 -5.53 -13.57 -4.51
CA PHE A 112 -4.09 -13.71 -4.29
C PHE A 112 -3.31 -12.99 -5.38
N ASP A 113 -2.54 -11.98 -4.98
CA ASP A 113 -1.62 -11.29 -5.90
C ASP A 113 -0.24 -11.94 -5.85
N LYS A 114 0.07 -12.69 -6.93
CA LYS A 114 1.36 -13.35 -7.12
C LYS A 114 2.56 -12.39 -7.10
N ARG A 115 2.38 -11.10 -7.45
CA ARG A 115 3.49 -10.12 -7.50
C ARG A 115 3.95 -9.70 -6.12
N HIS A 116 3.00 -9.51 -5.20
CA HIS A 116 3.27 -9.04 -3.84
C HIS A 116 3.30 -10.17 -2.81
N GLY A 117 2.83 -11.37 -3.17
CA GLY A 117 2.83 -12.54 -2.29
C GLY A 117 1.73 -12.53 -1.23
N ASN A 118 0.76 -11.62 -1.35
CA ASN A 118 -0.27 -11.37 -0.36
C ASN A 118 -1.66 -11.56 -0.97
N TRP A 119 -2.65 -11.77 -0.10
CA TRP A 119 -4.06 -11.71 -0.45
C TRP A 119 -4.55 -10.27 -0.40
N TRP A 120 -5.55 -9.95 -1.21
CA TRP A 120 -6.22 -8.66 -1.21
C TRP A 120 -7.73 -8.88 -1.02
N PRO A 121 -8.40 -8.12 -0.14
CA PRO A 121 -9.84 -8.17 -0.05
C PRO A 121 -10.44 -7.69 -1.37
N ARG A 122 -11.37 -8.47 -1.89
CA ARG A 122 -12.15 -8.12 -3.08
C ARG A 122 -13.55 -7.70 -2.64
N ASP A 123 -14.07 -6.66 -3.29
CA ASP A 123 -15.38 -6.06 -3.00
C ASP A 123 -15.47 -5.58 -1.53
N TRP A 124 -16.65 -5.13 -1.08
CA TRP A 124 -16.89 -4.65 0.29
C TRP A 124 -16.80 -5.74 1.38
N GLY A 125 -16.10 -6.85 1.10
CA GLY A 125 -15.88 -7.95 2.03
C GLY A 125 -15.14 -7.52 3.30
N TRP A 126 -15.27 -8.34 4.33
CA TRP A 126 -14.57 -8.14 5.58
C TRP A 126 -13.11 -8.54 5.42
N ASP A 127 -12.19 -7.60 5.62
CA ASP A 127 -10.74 -7.79 5.53
C ASP A 127 -10.13 -8.38 6.79
N GLY A 128 -10.90 -8.40 7.89
CA GLY A 128 -10.43 -8.87 9.19
C GLY A 128 -9.83 -7.78 10.06
N ASP A 129 -9.93 -6.49 9.69
CA ASP A 129 -9.35 -5.39 10.46
C ASP A 129 -9.91 -5.38 11.91
N PRO A 130 -9.06 -5.68 12.92
CA PRO A 130 -9.47 -5.69 14.33
C PRO A 130 -9.62 -4.29 14.91
N ALA A 131 -8.95 -3.28 14.34
CA ALA A 131 -8.95 -1.91 14.82
C ALA A 131 -10.10 -1.07 14.21
N GLY A 132 -10.79 -1.59 13.19
CA GLY A 132 -11.94 -0.94 12.57
C GLY A 132 -11.59 0.42 11.98
N LEU A 133 -10.37 0.54 11.44
CA LEU A 133 -9.87 1.75 10.82
C LEU A 133 -10.69 2.09 9.58
N LYS A 134 -10.76 3.39 9.28
CA LYS A 134 -11.38 3.83 8.04
C LYS A 134 -10.56 3.28 6.87
N LYS A 135 -11.23 2.69 5.87
CA LYS A 135 -10.67 2.07 4.64
C LYS A 135 -9.96 3.03 3.68
N ASN A 136 -9.32 4.08 4.20
CA ASN A 136 -8.50 5.02 3.43
C ASN A 136 -7.13 4.43 3.05
N TYR A 137 -6.79 3.27 3.61
CA TYR A 137 -5.53 2.57 3.38
C TYR A 137 -5.74 1.40 2.42
N ARG A 138 -4.66 1.01 1.75
CA ARG A 138 -4.63 -0.26 1.01
C ARG A 138 -4.42 -1.37 2.03
N THR A 139 -5.30 -2.37 2.04
CA THR A 139 -5.25 -3.48 2.99
C THR A 139 -4.69 -4.73 2.31
N ALA A 140 -3.47 -5.10 2.68
CA ALA A 140 -2.87 -6.37 2.32
C ALA A 140 -3.19 -7.41 3.40
N VAL A 141 -3.62 -8.60 2.97
CA VAL A 141 -4.01 -9.69 3.85
C VAL A 141 -2.97 -10.80 3.77
N HIS A 142 -2.45 -11.19 4.93
CA HIS A 142 -1.53 -12.31 5.11
C HIS A 142 -2.29 -13.45 5.75
N ILE A 143 -2.24 -14.64 5.18
CA ILE A 143 -2.87 -15.84 5.75
C ILE A 143 -1.75 -16.81 6.11
N VAL A 144 -1.59 -17.05 7.40
CA VAL A 144 -0.47 -17.82 7.97
C VAL A 144 -0.99 -18.84 8.98
N PRO A 145 -0.26 -19.94 9.23
CA PRO A 145 -0.65 -20.87 10.28
C PRO A 145 -0.55 -20.19 11.65
N SER A 146 -1.56 -20.41 12.48
CA SER A 146 -1.55 -19.97 13.88
C SER A 146 -0.55 -20.79 14.69
N ASP A 147 0.17 -20.13 15.58
CA ASP A 147 1.00 -20.74 16.62
C ASP A 147 0.20 -21.09 17.89
N ARG A 148 -1.10 -20.75 17.93
CA ARG A 148 -2.01 -20.98 19.06
C ARG A 148 -3.05 -22.05 18.76
N ASP A 149 -3.76 -22.47 19.79
CA ASP A 149 -4.88 -23.42 19.71
C ASP A 149 -6.19 -22.78 19.21
N TYR A 150 -6.15 -21.52 18.77
CA TYR A 150 -7.26 -20.78 18.17
C TYR A 150 -6.80 -19.95 16.98
N SER A 151 -7.74 -19.56 16.12
CA SER A 151 -7.49 -18.61 15.03
C SER A 151 -7.71 -17.19 15.51
N TYR A 152 -6.86 -16.27 15.05
CA TYR A 152 -6.97 -14.86 15.41
C TYR A 152 -6.44 -13.96 14.30
N ILE A 153 -6.78 -12.68 14.38
CA ILE A 153 -6.39 -11.67 13.41
C ILE A 153 -5.66 -10.55 14.14
N THR A 154 -4.56 -10.10 13.56
CA THR A 154 -3.78 -8.94 14.02
C THR A 154 -3.61 -7.97 12.87
N ALA A 155 -3.43 -6.68 13.15
CA ALA A 155 -3.16 -5.70 12.12
C ALA A 155 -1.95 -4.81 12.45
N GLU A 156 -1.28 -4.38 11.39
CA GLU A 156 -0.17 -3.44 11.44
C GLU A 156 -0.34 -2.40 10.35
N ILE A 157 0.13 -1.18 10.59
CA ILE A 157 0.20 -0.15 9.56
C ILE A 157 1.65 0.05 9.15
N TRP A 158 1.92 -0.18 7.87
CA TRP A 158 3.24 -0.03 7.28
C TRP A 158 3.33 1.34 6.62
N HIS A 159 4.04 2.25 7.26
CA HIS A 159 4.29 3.60 6.77
C HIS A 159 5.56 3.64 5.93
N SER A 160 5.40 3.77 4.63
CA SER A 160 6.51 3.99 3.71
C SER A 160 6.86 5.48 3.69
N ARG A 161 8.07 5.82 4.13
CA ARG A 161 8.56 7.21 4.22
C ARG A 161 9.84 7.42 3.42
N PHE A 162 10.00 8.62 2.85
CA PHE A 162 11.29 9.12 2.39
C PHE A 162 11.92 9.98 3.49
N CYS A 163 13.02 9.48 4.04
CA CYS A 163 13.77 10.16 5.09
C CYS A 163 15.12 10.66 4.55
N PRO A 164 15.54 11.90 4.83
CA PRO A 164 16.84 12.40 4.40
C PRO A 164 17.98 11.53 4.94
N ARG A 165 18.89 11.10 4.06
CA ARG A 165 20.03 10.21 4.35
C ARG A 165 20.90 10.70 5.51
N ARG A 166 20.97 12.02 5.71
CA ARG A 166 21.68 12.65 6.85
C ARG A 166 21.15 12.23 8.22
N HIS A 167 19.85 11.91 8.36
CA HIS A 167 19.29 11.42 9.63
C HIS A 167 19.82 10.02 9.97
N PHE A 168 20.07 9.18 8.96
CA PHE A 168 20.62 7.84 9.18
C PHE A 168 22.09 7.85 9.61
N ARG A 169 22.85 8.90 9.28
CA ARG A 169 24.25 9.03 9.72
C ARG A 169 24.35 9.25 11.23
N ASN A 170 23.37 9.92 11.83
CA ASN A 170 23.43 10.32 13.23
C ASN A 170 22.58 9.41 14.13
N ASP A 171 21.38 9.05 13.68
CA ASP A 171 20.35 8.42 14.51
C ASP A 171 19.95 7.00 14.00
N GLY A 172 20.57 6.55 12.90
CA GLY A 172 20.24 5.28 12.25
C GLY A 172 18.77 5.18 11.82
N ASN A 173 18.18 4.00 12.01
CA ASN A 173 16.78 3.74 11.68
C ASN A 173 15.79 4.27 12.75
N ARG A 174 16.27 4.80 13.88
CA ARG A 174 15.44 5.23 15.03
C ARG A 174 15.32 6.76 15.14
N HIS A 175 15.45 7.47 14.03
CA HIS A 175 15.33 8.93 14.02
C HIS A 175 13.86 9.36 14.15
N ARG A 176 13.60 10.47 14.84
CA ARG A 176 12.25 11.02 14.92
C ARG A 176 11.80 11.54 13.55
N HIS A 177 10.64 11.09 13.10
CA HIS A 177 10.03 11.56 11.85
C HIS A 177 9.47 12.98 12.02
N GLY A 178 10.30 13.97 11.69
CA GLY A 178 9.93 15.40 11.64
C GLY A 178 9.79 15.94 10.21
N GLY A 179 9.59 17.24 10.05
CA GLY A 179 9.06 17.87 8.82
C GLY A 179 9.78 17.61 7.49
N ARG A 180 11.03 17.12 7.47
CA ARG A 180 11.72 16.73 6.22
C ARG A 180 11.57 15.24 5.86
N CYS A 181 10.97 14.44 6.74
CA CYS A 181 10.58 13.06 6.46
C CYS A 181 9.20 13.09 5.80
N ARG A 182 9.12 12.66 4.53
CA ARG A 182 7.87 12.68 3.76
C ARG A 182 7.21 11.31 3.81
N LEU A 183 5.94 11.25 4.25
CA LEU A 183 5.11 10.06 4.09
C LEU A 183 4.76 9.87 2.61
N ILE A 184 4.98 8.67 2.09
CA ILE A 184 4.70 8.30 0.69
C ILE A 184 3.36 7.58 0.61
N SER A 185 3.22 6.55 1.43
CA SER A 185 2.03 5.71 1.52
C SER A 185 1.95 5.07 2.90
N SER A 186 0.74 4.75 3.31
CA SER A 186 0.45 3.89 4.44
C SER A 186 -0.38 2.72 3.91
N GLU A 187 0.06 1.51 4.21
CA GLU A 187 -0.64 0.29 3.84
C GLU A 187 -0.93 -0.47 5.13
N GLU A 188 -2.17 -0.94 5.24
CA GLU A 188 -2.59 -1.76 6.36
C GLU A 188 -2.28 -3.22 6.02
N HIS A 189 -1.68 -3.94 6.96
CA HIS A 189 -1.31 -5.33 6.84
C HIS A 189 -2.11 -6.11 7.88
N VAL A 190 -3.16 -6.79 7.44
CA VAL A 190 -3.99 -7.66 8.29
C VAL A 190 -3.47 -9.08 8.18
N THR A 191 -3.12 -9.69 9.29
CA THR A 191 -2.60 -11.06 9.35
C THR A 191 -3.61 -11.97 10.02
N TRP A 192 -4.13 -12.91 9.24
CA TRP A 192 -5.01 -13.98 9.66
C TRP A 192 -4.16 -15.19 10.06
N HIS A 193 -4.13 -15.46 11.36
CA HIS A 193 -3.50 -16.63 11.95
C HIS A 193 -4.54 -17.74 12.02
N ILE A 194 -4.47 -18.69 11.09
CA ILE A 194 -5.46 -19.77 10.98
C ILE A 194 -4.95 -21.01 11.69
N LYS A 195 -5.70 -21.47 12.69
CA LYS A 195 -5.46 -22.75 13.35
C LYS A 195 -5.49 -23.88 12.32
N GLY A 196 -4.45 -24.70 12.31
CA GLY A 196 -4.41 -25.91 11.48
C GLY A 196 -5.51 -26.91 11.87
N GLY A 197 -5.93 -27.72 10.90
CA GLY A 197 -6.80 -28.86 11.16
C GLY A 197 -6.06 -29.87 12.03
N SER A 198 -6.64 -30.18 13.19
CA SER A 198 -6.21 -31.31 14.04
C SER A 198 -6.69 -32.63 13.47
#